data_AF-A0A8I1P0P7-F1
#
_entry.id   AF-A0A8I1P0P7-F1
#
_cell.length_a   1.000
_cell.length_b   1.000
_cell.length_c   1.000
_cell.angle_alpha   90.00
_cell.angle_beta   90.00
_cell.angle_gamma   90.00
#
_symmetry.space_group_name_H-M   'P 1'
#
loop_
_entity.id
_entity.type
_entity.pdbx_description
1 polymer ?
#
loop_
_entity_poly.entity_id
_entity_poly.type
_entity_poly.pdbx_seq_one_letter_code
_entity_poly.pdbx_strand_id
1 'polypeptide(L)'
;MPSAVDTNVLVRFLVDDGSGQVASARNVFAGGRVFIPLSVLLESEWVLRSNFGFSRTQICDAFELVLGINSVLFQEENVVADAVASCRLGMDFADALHLHSAADCSTFYTFDRKLIRKAERTFPALPVRRP
;
A
#
# COMPACT_ATOMS: atom_id res chain seq x y z
N MET A 1 6.99 -18.80 -12.96
CA MET A 1 6.72 -17.35 -13.08
C MET A 1 5.62 -16.98 -12.08
N PRO A 2 5.62 -15.78 -11.49
CA PRO A 2 4.57 -15.38 -10.56
C PRO A 2 3.26 -15.07 -11.31
N SER A 3 2.13 -15.24 -10.63
CA SER A 3 0.82 -14.76 -11.10
C SER A 3 0.55 -13.39 -10.50
N ALA A 4 0.08 -12.43 -11.28
CA ALA A 4 -0.33 -11.13 -10.75
C ALA A 4 -1.78 -11.19 -10.23
N VAL A 5 -2.08 -10.37 -9.23
CA VAL A 5 -3.44 -10.23 -8.67
C VAL A 5 -3.95 -8.81 -8.77
N ASP A 6 -5.27 -8.68 -8.84
CA ASP A 6 -6.00 -7.41 -8.82
C ASP A 6 -6.49 -7.07 -7.40
N THR A 7 -6.93 -5.83 -7.20
CA THR A 7 -7.49 -5.29 -5.94
C THR A 7 -8.57 -6.19 -5.36
N ASN A 8 -9.49 -6.69 -6.19
CA ASN A 8 -10.56 -7.56 -5.69
C ASN A 8 -10.03 -8.87 -5.09
N VAL A 9 -8.96 -9.47 -5.64
CA VAL A 9 -8.38 -10.72 -5.13
C VAL A 9 -7.61 -10.44 -3.84
N LEU A 10 -6.81 -9.37 -3.78
CA LEU A 10 -6.09 -9.00 -2.57
C LEU A 10 -7.05 -8.69 -1.41
N VAL A 11 -8.13 -7.96 -1.68
CA VAL A 11 -9.15 -7.65 -0.66
C VAL A 11 -9.83 -8.93 -0.14
N ARG A 12 -10.19 -9.89 -1.00
CA ARG A 12 -10.78 -11.18 -0.55
C ARG A 12 -9.77 -12.12 0.11
N PHE A 13 -8.48 -11.91 -0.15
CA PHE A 13 -7.45 -12.60 0.60
C PHE A 13 -7.36 -12.06 2.04
N LEU A 14 -7.43 -10.73 2.20
CA LEU A 14 -7.33 -10.03 3.49
C LEU A 14 -8.61 -10.06 4.33
N VAL A 15 -9.77 -10.10 3.69
CA VAL A 15 -11.08 -9.95 4.34
C VAL A 15 -11.99 -11.10 3.96
N ASP A 16 -12.62 -11.71 4.96
CA ASP A 16 -13.72 -12.65 4.76
C ASP A 16 -15.02 -11.87 4.65
N ASP A 17 -15.43 -11.55 3.42
CA ASP A 17 -16.68 -10.82 3.14
C ASP A 17 -17.90 -11.75 3.02
N GLY A 18 -17.74 -13.05 3.34
CA GLY A 18 -18.77 -14.08 3.19
C GLY A 18 -19.05 -14.48 1.75
N SER A 19 -18.33 -13.94 0.77
CA SER A 19 -18.49 -14.33 -0.63
C SER A 19 -17.79 -15.66 -0.93
N GLY A 20 -18.28 -16.38 -1.95
CA GLY A 20 -17.59 -17.56 -2.48
C GLY A 20 -16.20 -17.28 -3.08
N GLN A 21 -15.83 -16.01 -3.25
CA GLN A 21 -14.53 -15.60 -3.81
C GLN A 21 -13.40 -15.68 -2.77
N VAL A 22 -13.70 -15.67 -1.46
CA VAL A 22 -12.70 -15.73 -0.39
C VAL A 22 -11.83 -16.99 -0.50
N ALA A 23 -12.45 -18.15 -0.68
CA ALA A 23 -11.73 -19.41 -0.87
C ALA A 23 -10.84 -19.39 -2.11
N SER A 24 -11.35 -18.85 -3.23
CA SER A 24 -10.59 -18.73 -4.48
C SER A 24 -9.38 -17.80 -4.32
N ALA A 25 -9.55 -16.65 -3.67
CA ALA A 25 -8.45 -15.73 -3.40
C ALA A 25 -7.37 -16.38 -2.51
N ARG A 26 -7.76 -17.02 -1.40
CA ARG A 26 -6.82 -17.74 -0.53
C ARG A 26 -6.08 -18.86 -1.26
N ASN A 27 -6.75 -19.57 -2.18
CA ASN A 27 -6.11 -20.59 -3.02
C ASN A 27 -5.07 -20.00 -3.98
N VAL A 28 -5.27 -18.79 -4.51
CA VAL A 28 -4.26 -18.11 -5.34
C VAL A 28 -2.98 -17.85 -4.54
N PHE A 29 -3.11 -17.35 -3.30
CA PHE A 29 -1.96 -17.08 -2.44
C PHE A 29 -1.29 -18.37 -1.90
N ALA A 30 -2.05 -19.45 -1.70
CA ALA A 30 -1.50 -20.76 -1.32
C ALA A 30 -0.86 -21.51 -2.50
N GLY A 31 -1.28 -21.23 -3.73
CA GLY A 31 -0.90 -22.00 -4.92
C GLY A 31 0.46 -21.66 -5.53
N GLY A 32 1.15 -20.62 -5.05
CA GLY A 32 2.47 -20.27 -5.55
C GLY A 32 2.87 -18.82 -5.32
N ARG A 33 3.72 -18.31 -6.22
CA ARG A 33 4.23 -16.93 -6.14
C ARG A 33 3.22 -15.94 -6.70
N VAL A 34 2.89 -14.91 -5.93
CA VAL A 34 1.92 -13.87 -6.29
C VAL A 34 2.63 -12.53 -6.45
N PHE A 35 2.37 -11.81 -7.53
CA PHE A 35 2.89 -10.46 -7.76
C PHE A 35 1.80 -9.41 -7.49
N ILE A 36 2.14 -8.37 -6.72
CA ILE A 36 1.24 -7.27 -6.37
C ILE A 36 1.82 -5.95 -6.91
N PRO A 37 1.16 -5.31 -7.89
CA PRO A 37 1.48 -3.96 -8.36
C PRO A 37 1.28 -2.89 -7.28
N LEU A 38 1.99 -1.76 -7.38
CA LEU A 38 1.78 -0.63 -6.47
C LEU A 38 0.34 -0.09 -6.53
N SER A 39 -0.26 -0.07 -7.73
CA SER A 39 -1.64 0.38 -7.92
C SER A 39 -2.65 -0.49 -7.16
N VAL A 40 -2.40 -1.79 -7.06
CA VAL A 40 -3.29 -2.73 -6.34
C VAL A 40 -3.26 -2.47 -4.84
N LEU A 41 -2.11 -2.13 -4.27
CA LEU A 41 -2.02 -1.71 -2.87
C LEU A 41 -2.70 -0.36 -2.62
N LEU A 42 -2.49 0.60 -3.53
CA LEU A 42 -3.12 1.92 -3.46
C LEU A 42 -4.65 1.80 -3.47
N GLU A 43 -5.21 1.04 -4.41
CA GLU A 43 -6.65 0.80 -4.47
C GLU A 43 -7.16 -0.05 -3.30
N SER A 44 -6.38 -1.05 -2.86
CA SER A 44 -6.78 -1.90 -1.72
C SER A 44 -6.86 -1.11 -0.43
N GLU A 45 -5.98 -0.13 -0.20
CA GLU A 45 -6.11 0.78 0.96
C GLU A 45 -7.46 1.47 0.94
N TRP A 46 -7.80 2.05 -0.20
CA TRP A 46 -9.04 2.79 -0.35
C TRP A 46 -10.26 1.88 -0.16
N VAL A 47 -10.26 0.68 -0.75
CA VAL A 47 -11.36 -0.29 -0.58
C VAL A 47 -11.47 -0.74 0.87
N LEU A 48 -10.38 -1.08 1.54
CA LEU A 48 -10.40 -1.52 2.95
C LEU A 48 -10.93 -0.42 3.87
N ARG A 49 -10.51 0.83 3.65
CA ARG A 49 -10.98 1.97 4.43
C ARG A 49 -12.44 2.29 4.14
N SER A 50 -12.81 2.45 2.87
CA SER A 50 -14.12 2.97 2.47
C SER A 50 -15.23 1.93 2.47
N ASN A 51 -14.95 0.69 2.07
CA ASN A 51 -15.97 -0.35 1.96
C ASN A 51 -16.02 -1.27 3.18
N PHE A 52 -14.88 -1.46 3.86
CA PHE A 52 -14.79 -2.36 5.03
C PHE A 52 -14.57 -1.63 6.36
N GLY A 53 -14.42 -0.30 6.34
CA GLY A 53 -14.31 0.51 7.56
C GLY A 53 -13.02 0.28 8.34
N PHE A 54 -11.97 -0.23 7.69
CA PHE A 54 -10.68 -0.47 8.35
C PHE A 54 -10.09 0.86 8.84
N SER A 55 -9.65 0.86 10.09
CA SER A 55 -8.79 1.92 10.62
C SER A 55 -7.42 1.86 9.97
N ARG A 56 -6.67 2.99 10.02
CA ARG A 56 -5.28 3.04 9.54
C ARG A 56 -4.41 1.94 10.12
N THR A 57 -4.59 1.67 11.42
CA THR A 57 -3.88 0.60 12.13
C THR A 57 -4.18 -0.75 11.46
N GLN A 58 -5.45 -1.10 11.27
CA GLN A 58 -5.84 -2.36 10.63
C GLN A 58 -5.33 -2.48 9.18
N ILE A 59 -5.29 -1.39 8.43
CA ILE A 59 -4.72 -1.38 7.06
C ILE A 59 -3.22 -1.68 7.11
N CYS A 60 -2.48 -1.02 8.01
CA CYS A 60 -1.05 -1.28 8.17
C CYS A 60 -0.82 -2.73 8.59
N ASP A 61 -1.58 -3.26 9.55
CA ASP A 61 -1.46 -4.65 9.99
C ASP A 61 -1.73 -5.63 8.82
N ALA A 62 -2.72 -5.33 7.98
CA ALA A 62 -3.04 -6.14 6.81
C ALA A 62 -1.91 -6.12 5.76
N PHE A 63 -1.33 -4.95 5.48
CA PHE A 63 -0.23 -4.84 4.52
C PHE A 63 1.08 -5.40 5.07
N GLU A 64 1.37 -5.25 6.37
CA GLU A 64 2.49 -5.91 7.05
C GLU A 64 2.36 -7.44 6.99
N LEU A 65 1.14 -7.97 7.16
CA LEU A 65 0.88 -9.40 6.99
C LEU A 65 1.24 -9.86 5.58
N VAL A 66 0.84 -9.13 4.54
CA VAL A 66 1.12 -9.49 3.14
C VAL A 66 2.60 -9.35 2.82
N LEU A 67 3.28 -8.31 3.32
CA LEU A 67 4.74 -8.12 3.22
C LEU A 67 5.51 -9.28 3.85
N GLY A 68 4.98 -9.88 4.93
CA GLY A 68 5.59 -11.03 5.60
C GLY A 68 5.47 -12.37 4.85
N ILE A 69 4.77 -12.41 3.71
CA ILE A 69 4.57 -13.65 2.95
C ILE A 69 5.69 -13.82 1.92
N ASN A 70 6.59 -14.78 2.15
CA ASN A 70 7.73 -15.06 1.26
C ASN A 70 7.38 -15.37 -0.20
N SER A 71 6.17 -15.86 -0.49
CA SER A 71 5.71 -16.12 -1.85
C SER A 71 5.10 -14.90 -2.54
N VAL A 72 4.88 -13.81 -1.83
CA VAL A 72 4.40 -12.54 -2.40
C VAL A 72 5.59 -11.71 -2.86
N LEU A 73 5.46 -11.15 -4.06
CA LEU A 73 6.42 -10.26 -4.68
C LEU A 73 5.73 -8.92 -4.92
N PHE A 74 6.43 -7.83 -4.66
CA PHE A 74 5.93 -6.49 -4.91
C PHE A 74 6.66 -5.86 -6.09
N GLN A 75 6.01 -4.91 -6.76
CA GLN A 75 6.66 -4.11 -7.79
C GLN A 75 7.87 -3.33 -7.24
N GLU A 76 7.73 -2.75 -6.04
CA GLU A 76 8.80 -2.04 -5.32
C GLU A 76 8.67 -2.33 -3.82
N GLU A 77 9.24 -3.44 -3.34
CA GLU A 77 9.03 -3.93 -1.96
C GLU A 77 9.47 -2.93 -0.89
N ASN A 78 10.64 -2.29 -1.05
CA ASN A 78 11.12 -1.28 -0.11
C ASN A 78 10.18 -0.07 -0.04
N VAL A 79 9.71 0.41 -1.20
CA VAL A 79 8.75 1.53 -1.28
C VAL A 79 7.45 1.19 -0.55
N VAL A 80 6.97 -0.04 -0.70
CA VAL A 80 5.76 -0.51 0.00
C VAL A 80 6.00 -0.56 1.51
N ALA A 81 7.10 -1.17 1.96
CA ALA A 81 7.43 -1.28 3.38
C ALA A 81 7.55 0.10 4.04
N ASP A 82 8.27 1.02 3.41
CA ASP A 82 8.46 2.38 3.93
C ASP A 82 7.16 3.20 3.91
N ALA A 83 6.29 2.99 2.91
CA ALA A 83 4.97 3.59 2.85
C ALA A 83 4.06 3.09 3.98
N VAL A 84 4.06 1.79 4.27
CA VAL A 84 3.33 1.21 5.40
C VAL A 84 3.85 1.77 6.73
N ALA A 85 5.17 1.84 6.92
CA ALA A 85 5.78 2.40 8.13
C ALA A 85 5.41 3.89 8.32
N SER A 86 5.43 4.68 7.26
CA SER A 86 5.06 6.11 7.29
C SER A 86 3.55 6.29 7.55
N CYS A 87 2.73 5.42 6.97
CA CYS A 87 1.30 5.39 7.22
C CYS A 87 1.02 5.11 8.70
N ARG A 88 1.68 4.11 9.29
CA ARG A 88 1.59 3.77 10.72
C ARG A 88 1.88 4.98 11.62
N LEU A 89 2.83 5.84 11.23
CA LEU A 89 3.17 7.08 11.95
C LEU A 89 2.20 8.26 11.70
N GLY A 90 1.17 8.09 10.89
CA GLY A 90 0.09 9.06 10.69
C GLY A 90 0.07 9.78 9.34
N MET A 91 0.89 9.35 8.39
CA MET A 91 0.74 9.76 6.99
C MET A 91 -0.45 9.03 6.34
N ASP A 92 -1.04 9.65 5.31
CA ASP A 92 -1.94 8.92 4.42
C ASP A 92 -1.13 7.91 3.60
N PHE A 93 -1.67 6.72 3.32
CA PHE A 93 -0.91 5.69 2.61
C PHE A 93 -0.57 6.13 1.18
N ALA A 94 -1.49 6.79 0.47
CA ALA A 94 -1.25 7.26 -0.89
C ALA A 94 -0.15 8.33 -0.90
N ASP A 95 -0.21 9.29 0.03
CA ASP A 95 0.83 10.31 0.21
C ASP A 95 2.20 9.66 0.47
N ALA A 96 2.25 8.68 1.37
CA ALA A 96 3.49 7.98 1.71
C ALA A 96 4.04 7.21 0.49
N LEU A 97 3.17 6.53 -0.25
CA LEU A 97 3.56 5.77 -1.43
C LEU A 97 4.10 6.69 -2.54
N HIS A 98 3.47 7.84 -2.76
CA HIS A 98 3.94 8.84 -3.73
C HIS A 98 5.32 9.38 -3.36
N LEU A 99 5.54 9.73 -2.09
CA LEU A 99 6.81 10.31 -1.63
C LEU A 99 7.96 9.28 -1.72
N HIS A 100 7.74 8.05 -1.27
CA HIS A 100 8.75 6.99 -1.36
C HIS A 100 9.04 6.57 -2.81
N SER A 101 8.03 6.57 -3.67
CA SER A 101 8.22 6.30 -5.11
C SER A 101 9.01 7.42 -5.82
N ALA A 102 9.11 8.61 -5.22
CA ALA A 102 9.79 9.77 -5.77
C ALA A 102 11.10 10.10 -5.03
N ALA A 103 11.63 9.17 -4.22
CA ALA A 103 12.80 9.41 -3.38
C ALA A 103 14.05 9.86 -4.16
N ASP A 104 14.21 9.38 -5.40
CA ASP A 104 15.33 9.74 -6.29
C ASP A 104 15.08 11.02 -7.11
N CYS A 105 13.95 11.69 -6.92
CA CYS A 105 13.65 12.96 -7.59
C CYS A 105 14.25 14.16 -6.84
N SER A 106 14.57 15.22 -7.58
CA SER A 106 15.10 16.45 -6.97
C SER A 106 14.06 17.27 -6.21
N THR A 107 12.77 17.10 -6.50
CA THR A 107 11.65 17.84 -5.91
C THR A 107 10.33 17.10 -6.16
N PHE A 108 9.44 17.08 -5.17
CA PHE A 108 8.05 16.66 -5.33
C PHE A 108 7.13 17.89 -5.35
N TYR A 109 6.40 18.08 -6.43
CA TYR A 109 5.45 19.19 -6.56
C TYR A 109 4.04 18.78 -6.18
N THR A 110 3.40 19.55 -5.29
CA THR A 110 1.99 19.33 -4.93
C THR A 110 1.30 20.64 -4.54
N PHE A 111 -0.01 20.71 -4.77
CA PHE A 111 -0.84 21.79 -4.26
C PHE A 111 -1.34 21.54 -2.83
N ASP A 112 -1.18 20.32 -2.31
CA ASP A 112 -1.59 19.92 -0.96
C ASP A 112 -0.66 20.51 0.10
N ARG A 113 -1.17 21.53 0.80
CA ARG A 113 -0.44 22.21 1.88
C ARG A 113 -0.26 21.33 3.12
N LYS A 114 -1.13 20.36 3.35
CA LYS A 114 -1.01 19.41 4.46
C LYS A 114 0.12 18.43 4.18
N LEU A 115 0.21 17.91 2.95
CA LEU A 115 1.29 17.03 2.54
C LEU A 115 2.67 17.71 2.66
N ILE A 116 2.81 18.95 2.15
CA ILE A 116 4.05 19.74 2.28
C ILE A 116 4.52 19.80 3.75
N ARG A 117 3.63 20.21 4.68
CA ARG A 117 3.96 20.33 6.11
C ARG A 117 4.30 19.00 6.78
N LYS A 118 3.68 17.89 6.34
CA LYS A 118 3.99 16.56 6.86
C LYS A 118 5.35 16.09 6.35
N ALA A 119 5.61 16.26 5.05
CA ALA A 119 6.84 15.83 4.41
C ALA A 119 8.08 16.56 4.98
N GLU A 120 7.98 17.84 5.33
CA GLU A 120 9.06 18.58 6.02
C GLU A 120 9.58 17.87 7.29
N ARG A 121 8.71 17.09 7.97
CA ARG A 121 9.06 16.38 9.21
C ARG A 121 9.51 14.94 8.98
N THR A 122 9.03 14.32 7.91
CA THR A 122 9.13 12.87 7.71
C THR A 122 10.01 12.48 6.51
N PHE A 123 10.23 13.41 5.57
CA PHE A 123 10.96 13.21 4.31
C PHE A 123 11.93 14.39 4.04
N PRO A 124 12.92 14.65 4.91
CA PRO A 124 13.78 15.84 4.76
C PRO A 124 14.66 15.81 3.50
N ALA A 125 14.90 14.62 2.92
CA ALA A 125 15.75 14.45 1.75
C ALA A 125 15.05 14.84 0.43
N LEU A 126 13.71 14.80 0.37
CA LEU A 126 12.93 15.14 -0.81
C LEU A 126 12.20 16.46 -0.58
N PRO A 127 12.63 17.57 -1.20
CA PRO A 127 11.92 18.84 -1.11
C PRO A 127 10.50 18.70 -1.65
N VAL A 128 9.49 18.87 -0.79
CA VAL A 128 8.07 18.87 -1.17
C VAL A 128 7.55 20.30 -1.15
N ARG A 129 7.14 20.82 -2.31
CA ARG A 129 6.73 22.23 -2.44
C ARG A 129 5.67 22.43 -3.50
N ARG A 130 5.11 23.63 -3.54
CA ARG A 130 4.29 24.07 -4.68
C ARG A 130 5.21 24.39 -5.87
N PRO A 131 4.71 24.22 -7.11
CA PRO A 131 5.37 24.75 -8.30
C PRO A 131 5.74 26.23 -8.16
#